data_AF-A0A7M5WKW7-F1
#
_entry.id   AF-A0A7M5WKW7-F1
#
_cell.length_a   1.000
_cell.length_b   1.000
_cell.length_c   1.000
_cell.angle_alpha   90.00
_cell.angle_beta   90.00
_cell.angle_gamma   90.00
#
_symmetry.space_group_name_H-M   'P 1'
#
loop_
_entity.id
_entity.type
_entity.pdbx_description
1 polymer ?
#
loop_
_entity_poly.entity_id
_entity_poly.type
_entity_poly.pdbx_seq_one_letter_code
_entity_poly.pdbx_strand_id
1 'polypeptide(L)'
;MAKRAAINAISDDVWADLYARLINSNEENEISLNLINNRVSKFISLFANKHGFNASFFIAPILTTINFLLSRVGSKVTIRDGFEMNLNTYWLFVGQPTTGKSSAIKHGITEPIPDPVKSSLISTTTGSGLTKLLSKKQQAYIVNSEISDYFMRFAKNDENSNGEIENLCKLYSGESITTNYATEDQRSIKTDIPFCILGSTQLKNASMMLATIDRSDGFWDRFLFSVPPPFRPCPDDQLKANQTFNQEFPYTMKDIYEKLDSLLDEENPPMFYLAHNAAEYVKKMNTDVILGANRKMRTAIPEKFKIY
;
A
#
# COMPACT_ATOMS: atom_id res chain seq x y z
N MET A 1 -2.80 -13.50 23.02
CA MET A 1 -4.27 -13.66 23.16
C MET A 1 -4.92 -12.53 23.97
N ALA A 2 -4.37 -12.09 25.11
CA ALA A 2 -4.95 -11.04 25.94
C ALA A 2 -5.24 -9.70 25.22
N LYS A 3 -4.31 -9.19 24.40
CA LYS A 3 -4.51 -7.94 23.61
C LYS A 3 -5.72 -8.02 22.65
N ARG A 4 -5.95 -9.17 21.99
CA ARG A 4 -7.10 -9.37 21.09
C ARG A 4 -8.42 -9.41 21.85
N ALA A 5 -8.46 -10.07 23.00
CA ALA A 5 -9.64 -10.10 23.86
C ALA A 5 -10.01 -8.70 24.35
N ALA A 6 -9.02 -7.89 24.74
CA ALA A 6 -9.22 -6.49 25.13
C ALA A 6 -9.77 -5.65 23.97
N ILE A 7 -9.19 -5.74 22.77
CA ILE A 7 -9.67 -5.01 21.57
C ILE A 7 -11.10 -5.41 21.21
N ASN A 8 -11.46 -6.69 21.35
CA ASN A 8 -12.81 -7.16 21.06
C ASN A 8 -13.87 -6.69 22.05
N ALA A 9 -13.47 -6.35 23.29
CA ALA A 9 -14.36 -5.85 24.32
C ALA A 9 -14.65 -4.34 24.23
N ILE A 10 -13.95 -3.62 23.35
CA ILE A 10 -14.17 -2.18 23.10
C ILE A 10 -15.50 -1.99 22.34
N SER A 11 -16.33 -1.05 22.80
CA SER A 11 -17.61 -0.72 22.17
C SER A 11 -17.46 0.00 20.83
N ASP A 12 -18.47 -0.10 19.98
CA ASP A 12 -18.47 0.54 18.65
C ASP A 12 -18.40 2.08 18.72
N ASP A 13 -18.94 2.69 19.78
CA ASP A 13 -18.86 4.15 20.00
C ASP A 13 -17.42 4.63 20.17
N VAL A 14 -16.58 3.84 20.86
CA VAL A 14 -15.15 4.16 21.03
C VAL A 14 -14.42 4.05 19.71
N TRP A 15 -14.77 3.07 18.86
CA TRP A 15 -14.21 2.96 17.52
C TRP A 15 -14.64 4.12 16.62
N ALA A 16 -15.88 4.59 16.73
CA ALA A 16 -16.37 5.75 16.01
C ALA A 16 -15.64 7.04 16.44
N ASP A 17 -15.45 7.25 17.75
CA ASP A 17 -14.70 8.39 18.29
C ASP A 17 -13.22 8.36 17.86
N LEU A 18 -12.56 7.20 17.94
CA LEU A 18 -11.20 7.06 17.44
C LEU A 18 -11.10 7.37 15.94
N TYR A 19 -12.05 6.88 15.14
CA TYR A 19 -12.08 7.17 13.70
C TYR A 19 -12.25 8.67 13.43
N ALA A 20 -13.15 9.35 14.16
CA ALA A 20 -13.35 10.79 14.05
C ALA A 20 -12.08 11.57 14.44
N ARG A 21 -11.38 11.16 15.50
CA ARG A 21 -10.11 11.77 15.91
C ARG A 21 -9.02 11.59 14.86
N LEU A 22 -8.90 10.39 14.28
CA LEU A 22 -7.94 10.11 13.21
C LEU A 22 -8.22 11.03 12.02
N ILE A 23 -9.47 11.15 11.59
CA ILE A 23 -9.85 12.06 10.49
C ILE A 23 -9.52 13.52 10.83
N ASN A 24 -9.85 13.98 12.03
CA ASN A 24 -9.62 15.37 12.42
C ASN A 24 -8.14 15.70 12.67
N SER A 25 -7.30 14.68 12.90
CA SER A 25 -5.85 14.82 12.99
C SER A 25 -5.15 14.85 11.62
N ASN A 26 -5.89 14.62 10.52
CA ASN A 26 -5.33 14.36 9.19
C ASN A 26 -4.82 15.58 8.40
N GLU A 27 -4.45 16.70 9.02
CA GLU A 27 -3.72 17.75 8.28
C GLU A 27 -2.41 17.20 7.65
N GLU A 28 -1.84 16.12 8.22
CA GLU A 28 -0.61 15.47 7.72
C GLU A 28 -0.81 14.09 7.04
N ASN A 29 -1.99 13.46 7.16
CA ASN A 29 -2.21 12.05 6.76
C ASN A 29 -3.08 11.85 5.51
N GLU A 30 -3.70 12.91 4.99
CA GLU A 30 -4.34 12.84 3.69
C GLU A 30 -3.27 13.09 2.63
N ILE A 31 -3.09 12.16 1.68
CA ILE A 31 -2.40 12.51 0.43
C ILE A 31 -3.29 13.54 -0.24
N SER A 32 -3.00 14.79 0.05
CA SER A 32 -3.87 15.88 -0.33
C SER A 32 -3.95 15.90 -1.85
N LEU A 33 -5.16 15.90 -2.37
CA LEU A 33 -5.40 16.15 -3.79
C LEU A 33 -4.72 17.44 -4.27
N ASN A 34 -4.43 18.37 -3.35
CA ASN A 34 -3.70 19.61 -3.60
C ASN A 34 -2.23 19.39 -4.02
N LEU A 35 -1.65 18.22 -3.71
CA LEU A 35 -0.31 17.83 -4.18
C LEU A 35 -0.34 17.32 -5.63
N ILE A 36 -1.53 17.10 -6.18
CA ILE A 36 -1.74 16.58 -7.52
C ILE A 36 -2.18 17.74 -8.42
N ASN A 37 -1.79 17.71 -9.70
CA ASN A 37 -2.24 18.68 -10.69
C ASN A 37 -3.77 18.90 -10.63
N ASN A 38 -4.21 20.16 -10.67
CA ASN A 38 -5.63 20.55 -10.55
C ASN A 38 -6.57 19.75 -11.46
N ARG A 39 -6.15 19.43 -12.69
CA ARG A 39 -6.97 18.65 -13.64
C ARG A 39 -7.13 17.21 -13.18
N VAL A 40 -6.06 16.60 -12.67
CA VAL A 40 -6.08 15.22 -12.15
C VAL A 40 -6.86 15.16 -10.84
N SER A 41 -6.68 16.13 -9.95
CA SER A 41 -7.49 16.24 -8.74
C SER A 41 -8.99 16.34 -9.07
N LYS A 42 -9.35 17.23 -10.00
CA LYS A 42 -10.74 17.37 -10.46
C LYS A 42 -11.29 16.08 -11.06
N PHE A 43 -10.49 15.38 -11.88
CA PHE A 43 -10.86 14.07 -12.42
C PHE A 43 -11.16 13.08 -11.29
N ILE A 44 -10.24 12.91 -10.32
CA ILE A 44 -10.38 11.97 -9.20
C ILE A 44 -11.64 12.30 -8.38
N SER A 45 -11.86 13.57 -8.04
CA SER A 45 -13.02 14.01 -7.27
C SER A 45 -14.34 13.76 -8.00
N LEU A 46 -14.45 14.16 -9.28
CA LEU A 46 -15.67 13.96 -10.05
C LEU A 46 -15.94 12.48 -10.32
N PHE A 47 -14.90 11.70 -10.60
CA PHE A 47 -15.02 10.26 -10.81
C PHE A 47 -15.51 9.57 -9.53
N ALA A 48 -14.87 9.84 -8.40
CA ALA A 48 -15.27 9.27 -7.11
C ALA A 48 -16.71 9.66 -6.73
N ASN A 49 -17.07 10.93 -6.94
CA ASN A 49 -18.41 11.41 -6.68
C ASN A 49 -19.45 10.73 -7.57
N LYS A 50 -19.22 10.64 -8.88
CA LYS A 50 -20.09 9.94 -9.83
C LYS A 50 -20.35 8.48 -9.42
N HIS A 51 -19.37 7.82 -8.81
CA HIS A 51 -19.45 6.41 -8.40
C HIS A 51 -19.79 6.21 -6.90
N GLY A 52 -20.14 7.28 -6.18
CA GLY A 52 -20.69 7.18 -4.83
C GLY A 52 -19.67 6.85 -3.73
N PHE A 53 -18.41 7.27 -3.87
CA PHE A 53 -17.38 7.09 -2.83
C PHE A 53 -16.52 8.34 -2.66
N ASN A 54 -15.82 8.44 -1.53
CA ASN A 54 -14.93 9.56 -1.25
C ASN A 54 -13.65 9.49 -2.10
N ALA A 55 -13.22 10.61 -2.68
CA ALA A 55 -12.02 10.71 -3.51
C ALA A 55 -10.75 10.20 -2.82
N SER A 56 -10.63 10.36 -1.51
CA SER A 56 -9.45 9.96 -0.74
C SER A 56 -9.32 8.43 -0.62
N PHE A 57 -10.42 7.67 -0.77
CA PHE A 57 -10.33 6.21 -0.93
C PHE A 57 -9.82 5.79 -2.31
N PHE A 58 -9.79 6.69 -3.29
CA PHE A 58 -9.43 6.38 -4.67
C PHE A 58 -7.95 6.52 -4.96
N ILE A 59 -7.27 7.40 -4.21
CA ILE A 59 -5.85 7.71 -4.40
C ILE A 59 -4.99 6.46 -4.23
N ALA A 60 -5.21 5.69 -3.16
CA ALA A 60 -4.46 4.46 -2.91
C ALA A 60 -4.58 3.45 -4.06
N PRO A 61 -5.79 3.03 -4.49
CA PRO A 61 -5.98 2.22 -5.70
C PRO A 61 -5.26 2.69 -6.95
N ILE A 62 -5.29 3.99 -7.23
CA ILE A 62 -4.66 4.56 -8.43
C ILE A 62 -3.15 4.45 -8.33
N LEU A 63 -2.57 4.97 -7.25
CA LEU A 63 -1.12 5.03 -7.08
C LEU A 63 -0.49 3.65 -6.98
N THR A 64 -1.08 2.71 -6.23
CA THR A 64 -0.54 1.34 -6.17
C THR A 64 -0.61 0.63 -7.52
N THR A 65 -1.61 0.93 -8.35
CA THR A 65 -1.71 0.36 -9.70
C THR A 65 -0.70 0.97 -10.66
N ILE A 66 -0.53 2.29 -10.65
CA ILE A 66 0.51 2.97 -11.44
C ILE A 66 1.89 2.45 -11.05
N ASN A 67 2.17 2.34 -9.74
CA ASN A 67 3.43 1.81 -9.23
C ASN A 67 3.69 0.37 -9.68
N PHE A 68 2.65 -0.48 -9.68
CA PHE A 68 2.75 -1.83 -10.19
C PHE A 68 3.07 -1.87 -11.69
N LEU A 69 2.40 -1.05 -12.51
CA LEU A 69 2.64 -0.94 -13.95
C LEU A 69 4.07 -0.47 -14.23
N LEU A 70 4.54 0.56 -13.53
CA LEU A 70 5.91 1.08 -13.65
C LEU A 70 6.95 0.05 -13.22
N SER A 71 6.70 -0.68 -12.13
CA SER A 71 7.60 -1.73 -11.66
C SER A 71 7.77 -2.85 -12.69
N ARG A 72 6.73 -3.17 -13.48
CA ARG A 72 6.78 -4.20 -14.53
C ARG A 72 7.85 -3.95 -15.58
N VAL A 73 8.08 -2.69 -15.93
CA VAL A 73 9.11 -2.33 -16.89
C VAL A 73 10.48 -2.08 -16.26
N GLY A 74 10.61 -2.24 -14.93
CA GLY A 74 11.87 -2.01 -14.22
C GLY A 74 12.08 -0.56 -13.79
N SER A 75 11.03 0.26 -13.74
CA SER A 75 11.10 1.63 -13.23
C SER A 75 11.51 1.66 -11.76
N LYS A 76 12.34 2.62 -11.38
CA LYS A 76 12.83 2.80 -10.01
C LYS A 76 12.77 4.25 -9.57
N VAL A 77 12.80 4.46 -8.26
CA VAL A 77 12.98 5.77 -7.65
C VAL A 77 14.35 5.87 -7.00
N THR A 78 15.07 6.94 -7.29
CA THR A 78 16.33 7.29 -6.61
C THR A 78 16.04 8.25 -5.48
N ILE A 79 16.36 7.84 -4.25
CA ILE A 79 16.04 8.62 -3.04
C ILE A 79 17.26 9.39 -2.52
N ARG A 80 18.44 8.75 -2.46
CA ARG A 80 19.64 9.31 -1.83
C ARG A 80 20.91 8.79 -2.48
N ASP A 81 21.85 9.65 -2.85
CA ASP A 81 23.23 9.27 -3.23
C ASP A 81 23.32 8.08 -4.21
N GLY A 82 22.33 7.92 -5.10
CA GLY A 82 22.23 6.79 -6.04
C GLY A 82 21.55 5.51 -5.51
N PHE A 83 20.98 5.52 -4.30
CA PHE A 83 20.17 4.41 -3.79
C PHE A 83 18.83 4.34 -4.52
N GLU A 84 18.72 3.31 -5.35
CA GLU A 84 17.53 3.00 -6.12
C GLU A 84 16.63 2.05 -5.34
N MET A 85 15.33 2.34 -5.36
CA MET A 85 14.29 1.45 -4.86
C MET A 85 13.33 1.11 -5.99
N ASN A 86 12.84 -0.13 -5.98
CA ASN A 86 11.68 -0.49 -6.78
C ASN A 86 10.46 0.37 -6.36
N LEU A 87 9.41 0.34 -7.17
CA LEU A 87 8.17 1.04 -6.86
C LEU A 87 7.16 0.13 -6.13
N ASN A 88 7.62 -0.99 -5.54
CA ASN A 88 6.75 -1.92 -4.83
C ASN A 88 6.07 -1.20 -3.66
N THR A 89 4.75 -1.19 -3.65
CA THR A 89 3.96 -0.42 -2.68
C THR A 89 3.04 -1.34 -1.91
N TYR A 90 3.17 -1.30 -0.58
CA TYR A 90 2.22 -1.92 0.34
C TYR A 90 1.38 -0.81 0.96
N TRP A 91 0.08 -0.86 0.74
CA TRP A 91 -0.83 0.18 1.23
C TRP A 91 -2.06 -0.45 1.86
N LEU A 92 -2.33 -0.05 3.10
CA LEU A 92 -3.56 -0.35 3.80
C LEU A 92 -4.36 0.93 4.03
N PHE A 93 -5.60 0.97 3.58
CA PHE A 93 -6.50 2.06 3.95
C PHE A 93 -7.66 1.57 4.82
N VAL A 94 -7.98 2.36 5.84
CA VAL A 94 -8.94 2.01 6.88
C VAL A 94 -10.21 2.81 6.69
N GLY A 95 -11.35 2.13 6.72
CA GLY A 95 -12.65 2.80 6.68
C GLY A 95 -13.77 1.94 7.22
N GLN A 96 -14.83 2.59 7.68
CA GLN A 96 -16.01 1.90 8.21
C GLN A 96 -16.76 1.12 7.11
N PRO A 97 -17.63 0.17 7.47
CA PRO A 97 -18.57 -0.42 6.52
C PRO A 97 -19.33 0.67 5.77
N THR A 98 -19.68 0.41 4.52
CA THR A 98 -20.43 1.34 3.65
C THR A 98 -19.73 2.63 3.22
N THR A 99 -18.47 2.90 3.57
CA THR A 99 -17.76 4.14 3.14
C THR A 99 -17.28 4.14 1.67
N GLY A 100 -17.57 3.08 0.92
CA GLY A 100 -17.20 2.98 -0.50
C GLY A 100 -15.83 2.36 -0.79
N LYS A 101 -15.14 1.77 0.22
CA LYS A 101 -13.83 1.10 0.06
C LYS A 101 -13.77 0.12 -1.12
N SER A 102 -14.71 -0.83 -1.16
CA SER A 102 -14.78 -1.83 -2.23
C SER A 102 -15.11 -1.20 -3.59
N SER A 103 -15.86 -0.09 -3.62
CA SER A 103 -16.17 0.65 -4.85
C SER A 103 -14.90 1.32 -5.41
N ALA A 104 -14.11 1.95 -4.53
CA ALA A 104 -12.83 2.56 -4.91
C ALA A 104 -11.83 1.53 -5.46
N ILE A 105 -11.71 0.36 -4.82
CA ILE A 105 -10.88 -0.76 -5.33
C ILE A 105 -11.42 -1.25 -6.69
N LYS A 106 -12.75 -1.39 -6.80
CA LYS A 106 -13.40 -1.90 -8.00
C LYS A 106 -13.10 -1.03 -9.21
N HIS A 107 -13.38 0.27 -9.07
CA HIS A 107 -13.24 1.23 -10.16
C HIS A 107 -11.80 1.74 -10.34
N GLY A 108 -10.93 1.57 -9.34
CA GLY A 108 -9.53 1.99 -9.41
C GLY A 108 -8.59 0.89 -9.89
N ILE A 109 -9.03 -0.37 -9.79
CA ILE A 109 -8.18 -1.52 -10.13
C ILE A 109 -8.97 -2.57 -10.89
N THR A 110 -9.89 -3.28 -10.24
CA THR A 110 -10.37 -4.57 -10.80
C THR A 110 -11.06 -4.43 -12.14
N GLU A 111 -11.76 -3.31 -12.37
CA GLU A 111 -12.38 -2.98 -13.66
C GLU A 111 -11.40 -2.37 -14.67
N PRO A 112 -10.63 -1.31 -14.34
CA PRO A 112 -9.79 -0.63 -15.34
C PRO A 112 -8.45 -1.32 -15.65
N ILE A 113 -8.03 -2.33 -14.90
CA ILE A 113 -6.69 -2.89 -15.08
C ILE A 113 -6.52 -3.50 -16.49
N PRO A 114 -5.37 -3.27 -17.17
CA PRO A 114 -5.11 -3.83 -18.48
C PRO A 114 -5.09 -5.36 -18.49
N ASP A 115 -5.51 -5.98 -19.59
CA ASP A 115 -5.53 -7.44 -19.74
C ASP A 115 -4.19 -8.14 -19.46
N PRO A 116 -3.02 -7.61 -19.87
CA PRO A 116 -1.72 -8.20 -19.53
C PRO A 116 -1.49 -8.34 -18.01
N VAL A 117 -2.14 -7.48 -17.23
CA VAL A 117 -1.95 -7.36 -15.78
C VAL A 117 -2.99 -8.14 -14.99
N LYS A 118 -4.18 -8.39 -15.56
CA LYS A 118 -5.26 -9.11 -14.88
C LYS A 118 -4.81 -10.44 -14.30
N SER A 119 -3.91 -11.14 -15.00
CA SER A 119 -3.40 -12.43 -14.55
C SER A 119 -2.55 -12.34 -13.27
N SER A 120 -2.01 -11.16 -12.96
CA SER A 120 -1.19 -10.87 -11.79
C SER A 120 -2.02 -10.45 -10.58
N LEU A 121 -3.31 -10.16 -10.75
CA LEU A 121 -4.20 -9.80 -9.64
C LEU A 121 -4.56 -11.01 -8.78
N ILE A 122 -4.40 -10.85 -7.46
CA ILE A 122 -4.70 -11.88 -6.47
C ILE A 122 -5.63 -11.28 -5.42
N SER A 123 -6.83 -11.84 -5.28
CA SER A 123 -7.74 -11.49 -4.19
C SER A 123 -7.45 -12.29 -2.92
N THR A 124 -7.11 -13.57 -3.08
CA THR A 124 -6.80 -14.49 -1.99
C THR A 124 -5.79 -15.55 -2.44
N THR A 125 -4.87 -15.93 -1.56
CA THR A 125 -3.93 -17.04 -1.79
C THR A 125 -3.40 -17.55 -0.44
N THR A 126 -2.81 -18.74 -0.41
CA THR A 126 -1.96 -19.18 0.71
C THR A 126 -0.54 -18.68 0.50
N GLY A 127 0.32 -18.61 1.52
CA GLY A 127 1.71 -18.20 1.31
C GLY A 127 2.47 -19.17 0.37
N SER A 128 2.24 -20.48 0.52
CA SER A 128 2.76 -21.48 -0.44
C SER A 128 2.25 -21.30 -1.88
N GLY A 129 0.98 -20.90 -2.04
CA GLY A 129 0.37 -20.60 -3.33
C GLY A 129 0.96 -19.33 -3.94
N LEU A 130 1.22 -18.31 -3.12
CA LEU A 130 1.89 -17.08 -3.53
C LEU A 130 3.30 -17.36 -4.05
N THR A 131 4.12 -18.11 -3.29
CA THR A 131 5.49 -18.47 -3.73
C THR A 131 5.47 -19.23 -5.05
N LYS A 132 4.52 -20.17 -5.24
CA LYS A 132 4.36 -20.91 -6.50
C LYS A 132 3.99 -20.01 -7.67
N LEU A 133 3.12 -19.03 -7.44
CA LEU A 133 2.71 -18.09 -8.46
C LEU A 133 3.89 -17.16 -8.83
N LEU A 134 4.55 -16.58 -7.83
CA LEU A 134 5.68 -15.68 -8.02
C LEU A 134 6.85 -16.35 -8.72
N SER A 135 7.17 -17.61 -8.40
CA SER A 135 8.24 -18.33 -9.10
C SER A 135 7.96 -18.54 -10.58
N LYS A 136 6.67 -18.61 -10.98
CA LYS A 136 6.25 -18.79 -12.37
C LYS A 136 6.08 -17.47 -13.12
N LYS A 137 5.39 -16.50 -12.50
CA LYS A 137 4.99 -15.25 -13.13
C LYS A 137 6.01 -14.13 -12.94
N GLN A 138 6.84 -14.21 -11.90
CA GLN A 138 7.80 -13.18 -11.52
C GLN A 138 7.14 -11.80 -11.32
N GLN A 139 5.87 -11.79 -10.88
CA GLN A 139 5.10 -10.60 -10.51
C GLN A 139 3.81 -11.00 -9.79
N ALA A 140 3.29 -10.14 -8.93
CA ALA A 140 1.93 -10.27 -8.38
C ALA A 140 1.41 -8.96 -7.77
N TYR A 141 0.10 -8.78 -7.80
CA TYR A 141 -0.58 -7.65 -7.20
C TYR A 141 -1.73 -8.14 -6.32
N ILE A 142 -1.52 -8.11 -5.01
CA ILE A 142 -2.54 -8.51 -4.03
C ILE A 142 -3.51 -7.36 -3.82
N VAL A 143 -4.79 -7.59 -4.06
CA VAL A 143 -5.84 -6.58 -3.91
C VAL A 143 -7.02 -7.17 -3.15
N ASN A 144 -7.27 -6.69 -1.93
CA ASN A 144 -8.34 -7.22 -1.10
C ASN A 144 -9.06 -6.14 -0.28
N SER A 145 -10.40 -6.12 -0.36
CA SER A 145 -11.23 -5.16 0.37
C SER A 145 -11.42 -5.47 1.86
N GLU A 146 -10.97 -6.64 2.33
CA GLU A 146 -10.84 -6.98 3.75
C GLU A 146 -9.55 -7.79 3.96
N ILE A 147 -8.41 -7.12 3.86
CA ILE A 147 -7.10 -7.79 3.88
C ILE A 147 -6.70 -8.30 5.26
N SER A 148 -7.40 -7.86 6.32
CA SER A 148 -7.08 -8.30 7.67
C SER A 148 -7.23 -9.81 7.83
N ASP A 149 -8.16 -10.44 7.13
CA ASP A 149 -8.34 -11.90 7.19
C ASP A 149 -7.18 -12.64 6.52
N TYR A 150 -6.57 -12.02 5.52
CA TYR A 150 -5.36 -12.53 4.87
C TYR A 150 -4.19 -12.45 5.85
N PHE A 151 -3.95 -11.30 6.47
CA PHE A 151 -2.79 -11.12 7.37
C PHE A 151 -2.97 -11.75 8.75
N MET A 152 -4.18 -11.82 9.27
CA MET A 152 -4.45 -12.47 10.55
C MET A 152 -4.16 -13.98 10.51
N ARG A 153 -4.11 -14.61 9.33
CA ARG A 153 -3.64 -15.99 9.17
C ARG A 153 -2.15 -16.12 9.47
N PHE A 154 -1.31 -15.19 9.00
CA PHE A 154 0.12 -15.14 9.37
C PHE A 154 0.33 -14.77 10.84
N ALA A 155 -0.63 -14.07 11.45
CA ALA A 155 -0.61 -13.72 12.86
C ALA A 155 -1.19 -14.81 13.80
N LYS A 156 -1.62 -15.97 13.29
CA LYS A 156 -2.25 -17.03 14.09
C LYS A 156 -1.40 -18.28 14.32
N ASN A 157 -0.35 -18.57 13.52
CA ASN A 157 0.39 -19.84 13.60
C ASN A 157 1.94 -19.69 13.57
N ASP A 158 2.61 -20.30 14.55
CA ASP A 158 3.94 -20.95 14.61
C ASP A 158 5.21 -20.33 13.96
N GLU A 159 6.38 -20.80 14.42
CA GLU A 159 7.74 -20.54 13.92
C GLU A 159 7.87 -20.58 12.38
N ASN A 160 6.94 -21.25 11.68
CA ASN A 160 6.84 -21.36 10.23
C ASN A 160 6.25 -20.13 9.50
N SER A 161 5.47 -19.26 10.17
CA SER A 161 4.93 -18.03 9.55
C SER A 161 5.98 -16.93 9.38
N ASN A 162 7.09 -17.02 10.12
CA ASN A 162 8.20 -16.08 10.02
C ASN A 162 8.81 -16.07 8.62
N GLY A 163 8.91 -17.24 7.95
CA GLY A 163 9.44 -17.32 6.58
C GLY A 163 8.53 -16.66 5.53
N GLU A 164 7.20 -16.69 5.71
CA GLU A 164 6.27 -16.02 4.79
C GLU A 164 6.31 -14.50 4.98
N ILE A 165 6.37 -14.01 6.23
CA ILE A 165 6.54 -12.59 6.54
C ILE A 165 7.89 -12.09 6.02
N GLU A 166 8.97 -12.83 6.24
CA GLU A 166 10.30 -12.51 5.72
C GLU A 166 10.29 -12.43 4.18
N ASN A 167 9.61 -13.36 3.50
CA ASN A 167 9.46 -13.32 2.05
C ASN A 167 8.72 -12.05 1.59
N LEU A 168 7.64 -11.65 2.27
CA LEU A 168 6.95 -10.39 1.95
C LEU A 168 7.85 -9.17 2.20
N CYS A 169 8.70 -9.21 3.23
CA CYS A 169 9.68 -8.17 3.50
C CYS A 169 10.75 -8.09 2.39
N LYS A 170 11.26 -9.24 1.93
CA LYS A 170 12.23 -9.36 0.83
C LYS A 170 11.65 -8.88 -0.50
N LEU A 171 10.41 -9.22 -0.81
CA LEU A 171 9.70 -8.76 -2.01
C LEU A 171 9.59 -7.23 -2.05
N TYR A 172 9.32 -6.60 -0.90
CA TYR A 172 9.32 -5.14 -0.80
C TYR A 172 10.71 -4.57 -1.09
N SER A 173 11.75 -5.14 -0.46
CA SER A 173 13.15 -4.71 -0.64
C SER A 173 13.75 -5.01 -2.03
N GLY A 174 13.05 -5.78 -2.88
CA GLY A 174 13.57 -6.21 -4.19
C GLY A 174 14.57 -7.36 -4.12
N GLU A 175 14.63 -8.09 -3.01
CA GLU A 175 15.56 -9.21 -2.81
C GLU A 175 15.06 -10.49 -3.50
N SER A 176 16.00 -11.32 -3.97
CA SER A 176 15.66 -12.65 -4.51
C SER A 176 15.25 -13.62 -3.41
N ILE A 177 14.30 -14.51 -3.71
CA ILE A 177 13.86 -15.56 -2.80
C ILE A 177 14.08 -16.91 -3.47
N THR A 178 14.75 -17.82 -2.76
CA THR A 178 14.91 -19.20 -3.18
C THR A 178 14.30 -20.11 -2.14
N THR A 179 13.48 -21.06 -2.57
CA THR A 179 12.88 -22.04 -1.67
C THR A 179 13.08 -23.45 -2.24
N ASN A 180 13.69 -24.31 -1.41
CA ASN A 180 13.89 -25.72 -1.72
C ASN A 180 12.69 -26.50 -1.16
N TYR A 181 11.96 -27.18 -2.03
CA TYR A 181 10.87 -28.05 -1.62
C TYR A 181 11.30 -29.51 -1.79
N ALA A 182 11.00 -30.36 -0.81
CA ALA A 182 11.40 -31.78 -0.84
C ALA A 182 10.80 -32.56 -2.03
N THR A 183 9.73 -32.04 -2.64
CA THR A 183 8.93 -32.73 -3.67
C THR A 183 8.86 -31.99 -5.02
N GLU A 184 9.51 -30.83 -5.17
CA GLU A 184 9.49 -30.04 -6.40
C GLU A 184 10.87 -29.44 -6.70
N ASP A 185 11.12 -29.12 -7.97
CA ASP A 185 12.30 -28.34 -8.39
C ASP A 185 12.40 -27.02 -7.59
N GLN A 186 13.63 -26.57 -7.37
CA GLN A 186 13.95 -25.31 -6.71
C GLN A 186 13.11 -24.16 -7.28
N ARG A 187 12.33 -23.50 -6.43
CA ARG A 187 11.56 -22.32 -6.83
C ARG A 187 12.41 -21.08 -6.57
N SER A 188 12.65 -20.31 -7.63
CA SER A 188 13.40 -19.05 -7.56
C SER A 188 12.51 -17.89 -7.97
N ILE A 189 12.52 -16.85 -7.14
CA ILE A 189 11.94 -15.54 -7.39
C ILE A 189 13.10 -14.58 -7.54
N LYS A 190 13.15 -13.87 -8.68
CA LYS A 190 14.22 -12.94 -9.02
C LYS A 190 14.19 -11.70 -8.12
N THR A 191 15.27 -10.95 -8.13
CA THR A 191 15.32 -9.60 -7.55
C THR A 191 14.38 -8.66 -8.31
N ASP A 192 13.94 -7.59 -7.64
CA ASP A 192 13.18 -6.48 -8.22
C ASP A 192 11.92 -6.89 -9.00
N ILE A 193 11.27 -7.99 -8.62
CA ILE A 193 10.02 -8.37 -9.26
C ILE A 193 8.89 -7.38 -8.89
N PRO A 194 7.97 -7.08 -9.82
CA PRO A 194 6.80 -6.24 -9.55
C PRO A 194 5.91 -6.91 -8.51
N PHE A 195 5.81 -6.30 -7.33
CA PHE A 195 5.01 -6.82 -6.24
C PHE A 195 4.35 -5.72 -5.42
N CYS A 196 3.03 -5.60 -5.52
CA CYS A 196 2.27 -4.60 -4.78
C CYS A 196 1.19 -5.26 -3.92
N ILE A 197 0.85 -4.62 -2.82
CA ILE A 197 -0.24 -5.02 -1.93
C ILE A 197 -1.12 -3.79 -1.73
N LEU A 198 -2.38 -3.90 -2.11
CA LEU A 198 -3.42 -2.97 -1.70
C LEU A 198 -4.47 -3.71 -0.86
N GLY A 199 -4.65 -3.23 0.35
CA GLY A 199 -5.66 -3.72 1.25
C GLY A 199 -6.59 -2.62 1.73
N SER A 200 -7.83 -3.00 2.02
CA SER A 200 -8.66 -2.22 2.92
C SER A 200 -9.12 -3.05 4.10
N THR A 201 -9.44 -2.39 5.21
CA THR A 201 -9.99 -3.06 6.41
C THR A 201 -10.77 -2.07 7.26
N GLN A 202 -11.39 -2.58 8.32
CA GLN A 202 -12.08 -1.80 9.35
C GLN A 202 -11.12 -1.41 10.47
N LEU A 203 -11.43 -0.32 11.19
CA LEU A 203 -10.55 0.23 12.21
C LEU A 203 -10.22 -0.77 13.32
N LYS A 204 -11.21 -1.56 13.75
CA LYS A 204 -11.01 -2.63 14.74
C LYS A 204 -9.99 -3.67 14.26
N ASN A 205 -10.11 -4.11 13.01
CA ASN A 205 -9.21 -5.09 12.41
C ASN A 205 -7.81 -4.51 12.19
N ALA A 206 -7.70 -3.27 11.70
CA ALA A 206 -6.43 -2.55 11.62
C ALA A 206 -5.75 -2.46 12.98
N SER A 207 -6.49 -2.16 14.04
CA SER A 207 -5.96 -2.08 15.40
C SER A 207 -5.41 -3.43 15.88
N MET A 208 -6.06 -4.54 15.53
CA MET A 208 -5.53 -5.88 15.80
C MET A 208 -4.26 -6.19 15.02
N MET A 209 -4.13 -5.70 13.79
CA MET A 209 -2.91 -5.85 12.97
C MET A 209 -1.78 -5.01 13.55
N LEU A 210 -2.02 -3.73 13.85
CA LEU A 210 -1.05 -2.81 14.44
C LEU A 210 -0.60 -3.25 15.84
N ALA A 211 -1.46 -3.91 16.62
CA ALA A 211 -1.08 -4.50 17.90
C ALA A 211 -0.02 -5.61 17.78
N THR A 212 0.29 -6.07 16.55
CA THR A 212 1.38 -7.02 16.26
C THR A 212 2.67 -6.35 15.76
N ILE A 213 2.72 -5.01 15.64
CA ILE A 213 3.95 -4.27 15.29
C ILE A 213 5.11 -4.61 16.25
N ASP A 214 4.80 -4.85 17.53
CA ASP A 214 5.80 -5.20 18.55
C ASP A 214 6.61 -6.47 18.22
N ARG A 215 6.21 -7.26 17.21
CA ARG A 215 6.98 -8.42 16.71
C ARG A 215 8.35 -8.04 16.14
N SER A 216 8.57 -6.77 15.79
CA SER A 216 9.87 -6.27 15.29
C SER A 216 10.39 -7.02 14.05
N ASP A 217 9.48 -7.56 13.22
CA ASP A 217 9.79 -8.26 11.96
C ASP A 217 9.90 -7.30 10.75
N GLY A 218 9.64 -6.01 10.96
CA GLY A 218 9.68 -4.96 9.95
C GLY A 218 8.55 -5.01 8.93
N PHE A 219 7.59 -5.94 9.06
CA PHE A 219 6.57 -6.16 8.05
C PHE A 219 5.62 -4.97 7.94
N TRP A 220 5.09 -4.51 9.07
CA TRP A 220 4.16 -3.39 9.12
C TRP A 220 4.82 -2.05 8.82
N ASP A 221 6.13 -1.92 9.03
CA ASP A 221 6.89 -0.70 8.72
C ASP A 221 6.94 -0.40 7.22
N ARG A 222 6.64 -1.40 6.38
CA ARG A 222 6.60 -1.27 4.91
C ARG A 222 5.25 -0.78 4.38
N PHE A 223 4.21 -0.79 5.22
CA PHE A 223 2.87 -0.37 4.80
C PHE A 223 2.69 1.13 4.97
N LEU A 224 2.20 1.78 3.92
CA LEU A 224 1.55 3.07 4.06
C LEU A 224 0.14 2.85 4.63
N PHE A 225 -0.12 3.45 5.79
CA PHE A 225 -1.45 3.44 6.41
C PHE A 225 -2.15 4.75 6.14
N SER A 226 -3.42 4.68 5.72
CA SER A 226 -4.24 5.87 5.54
C SER A 226 -5.64 5.65 6.12
N VAL A 227 -6.24 6.72 6.63
CA VAL A 227 -7.59 6.70 7.19
C VAL A 227 -8.41 7.78 6.48
N PRO A 228 -8.90 7.50 5.26
CA PRO A 228 -9.63 8.50 4.47
C PRO A 228 -10.96 8.90 5.14
N PRO A 229 -11.44 10.13 4.92
CA PRO A 229 -12.75 10.55 5.40
C PRO A 229 -13.88 9.65 4.85
N PRO A 230 -14.90 9.33 5.66
CA PRO A 230 -15.96 8.39 5.29
C PRO A 230 -17.07 9.02 4.44
N PHE A 231 -16.98 10.32 4.12
CA PHE A 231 -18.07 11.10 3.57
C PHE A 231 -18.36 10.69 2.12
N ARG A 232 -19.58 10.21 1.89
CA ARG A 232 -20.06 9.85 0.55
C ARG A 232 -20.85 11.01 -0.05
N PRO A 233 -20.78 11.18 -1.37
CA PRO A 233 -21.63 12.16 -2.07
C PRO A 233 -23.11 11.78 -1.95
N CYS A 234 -23.98 12.78 -1.77
CA CYS A 234 -25.42 12.57 -1.84
C CYS A 234 -25.86 12.32 -3.30
N PRO A 235 -27.05 11.74 -3.56
CA PRO A 235 -27.50 11.43 -4.93
C PRO A 235 -27.43 12.62 -5.91
N ASP A 236 -27.77 13.83 -5.45
CA ASP A 236 -27.70 15.04 -6.27
C ASP A 236 -26.27 15.41 -6.66
N ASP A 237 -25.31 15.22 -5.73
CA ASP A 237 -23.89 15.43 -6.01
C ASP A 237 -23.37 14.40 -7.02
N GLN A 238 -23.84 13.15 -6.95
CA GLN A 238 -23.46 12.11 -7.92
C GLN A 238 -23.98 12.45 -9.32
N LEU A 239 -25.22 12.94 -9.44
CA LEU A 239 -25.81 13.35 -10.70
C LEU A 239 -25.05 14.52 -11.33
N LYS A 240 -24.78 15.57 -10.54
CA LYS A 240 -23.97 16.72 -10.98
C LYS A 240 -22.57 16.27 -11.41
N ALA A 241 -21.91 15.45 -10.59
CA ALA A 241 -20.58 14.94 -10.90
C ALA A 241 -20.57 14.12 -12.19
N ASN A 242 -21.59 13.28 -12.42
CA ASN A 242 -21.70 12.50 -13.65
C ASN A 242 -21.85 13.40 -14.89
N GLN A 243 -22.70 14.43 -14.82
CA GLN A 243 -22.89 15.39 -15.91
C GLN A 243 -21.59 16.14 -16.23
N THR A 244 -20.94 16.73 -15.21
CA THR A 244 -19.69 17.46 -15.38
C THR A 244 -18.57 16.55 -15.87
N PHE A 245 -18.46 15.33 -15.34
CA PHE A 245 -17.43 14.37 -15.74
C PHE A 245 -17.55 14.03 -17.23
N ASN A 246 -18.74 13.70 -17.71
CA ASN A 246 -18.95 13.33 -19.12
C ASN A 246 -18.74 14.51 -20.08
N GLN A 247 -18.87 15.76 -19.61
CA GLN A 247 -18.58 16.95 -20.40
C GLN A 247 -17.08 17.26 -20.48
N GLU A 248 -16.33 17.08 -19.38
CA GLU A 248 -14.94 17.51 -19.29
C GLU A 248 -13.90 16.42 -19.56
N PHE A 249 -14.27 15.15 -19.35
CA PHE A 249 -13.36 14.01 -19.39
C PHE A 249 -13.90 12.92 -20.32
N PRO A 250 -13.43 12.87 -21.58
CA PRO A 250 -13.86 11.87 -22.57
C PRO A 250 -13.15 10.50 -22.40
N TYR A 251 -12.58 10.23 -21.22
CA TYR A 251 -11.79 9.03 -20.94
C TYR A 251 -12.12 8.45 -19.56
N THR A 252 -11.95 7.14 -19.44
CA THR A 252 -12.15 6.34 -18.24
C THR A 252 -10.81 6.02 -17.57
N MET A 253 -10.86 5.42 -16.37
CA MET A 253 -9.66 4.86 -15.74
C MET A 253 -8.99 3.78 -16.57
N LYS A 254 -9.77 2.99 -17.31
CA LYS A 254 -9.25 1.95 -18.19
C LYS A 254 -8.42 2.57 -19.31
N ASP A 255 -8.94 3.60 -19.97
CA ASP A 255 -8.23 4.31 -21.04
C ASP A 255 -6.92 4.92 -20.52
N ILE A 256 -6.92 5.44 -19.29
CA ILE A 256 -5.71 5.97 -18.65
C ILE A 256 -4.67 4.87 -18.44
N TYR A 257 -5.06 3.72 -17.89
CA TYR A 257 -4.12 2.62 -17.65
C TYR A 257 -3.63 1.95 -18.92
N GLU A 258 -4.49 1.76 -19.93
CA GLU A 258 -4.07 1.25 -21.23
C GLU A 258 -3.13 2.23 -21.92
N LYS A 259 -3.41 3.53 -21.83
CA LYS A 259 -2.49 4.54 -22.36
C LYS A 259 -1.17 4.53 -21.62
N LEU A 260 -1.17 4.46 -20.30
CA LEU A 260 0.05 4.36 -19.50
C LEU A 260 0.84 3.11 -19.89
N ASP A 261 0.22 1.93 -19.88
CA ASP A 261 0.87 0.65 -20.23
C ASP A 261 1.48 0.70 -21.65
N SER A 262 0.79 1.34 -22.61
CA SER A 262 1.30 1.53 -23.98
C SER A 262 2.50 2.47 -24.10
N LEU A 263 2.73 3.34 -23.10
CA LEU A 263 3.86 4.27 -23.05
C LEU A 263 5.06 3.71 -22.30
N LEU A 264 4.88 2.60 -21.57
CA LEU A 264 5.95 1.97 -20.82
C LEU A 264 6.75 1.03 -21.72
N ASP A 265 8.07 1.09 -21.57
CA ASP A 265 9.03 0.32 -22.34
C ASP A 265 10.03 -0.33 -21.38
N GLU A 266 10.24 -1.65 -21.53
CA GLU A 266 11.20 -2.42 -20.74
C GLU A 266 12.65 -2.09 -21.13
N GLU A 267 12.90 -1.64 -22.36
CA GLU A 267 14.25 -1.27 -22.81
C GLU A 267 14.66 0.11 -22.28
N ASN A 268 13.68 0.98 -21.99
CA ASN A 268 13.92 2.33 -21.49
C ASN A 268 12.90 2.71 -20.41
N PRO A 269 12.99 2.12 -19.21
CA PRO A 269 12.05 2.40 -18.14
C PRO A 269 12.17 3.83 -17.63
N PRO A 270 11.04 4.47 -17.29
CA PRO A 270 11.07 5.77 -16.64
C PRO A 270 11.72 5.67 -15.25
N MET A 271 12.68 6.56 -14.99
CA MET A 271 13.38 6.66 -13.71
C MET A 271 12.92 7.90 -12.97
N PHE A 272 12.59 7.73 -11.69
CA PHE A 272 12.07 8.79 -10.84
C PHE A 272 13.11 9.28 -9.86
N TYR A 273 13.07 10.57 -9.58
CA TYR A 273 13.96 11.23 -8.63
C TYR A 273 13.12 12.08 -7.69
N LEU A 274 13.51 12.12 -6.42
CA LEU A 274 12.92 13.07 -5.51
C LEU A 274 13.28 14.49 -5.94
N ALA A 275 12.29 15.38 -5.90
CA ALA A 275 12.54 16.82 -6.03
C ALA A 275 13.51 17.28 -4.93
N HIS A 276 14.31 18.32 -5.22
CA HIS A 276 15.38 18.75 -4.32
C HIS A 276 14.92 19.00 -2.87
N ASN A 277 13.78 19.66 -2.70
CA ASN A 277 13.16 19.91 -1.40
C ASN A 277 12.73 18.62 -0.68
N ALA A 278 12.18 17.65 -1.42
CA ALA A 278 11.80 16.35 -0.87
C ALA A 278 13.03 15.54 -0.46
N ALA A 279 14.10 15.56 -1.26
CA ALA A 279 15.36 14.89 -0.95
C ALA A 279 16.00 15.46 0.33
N GLU A 280 16.05 16.79 0.46
CA GLU A 280 16.55 17.45 1.68
C GLU A 280 15.70 17.12 2.91
N TYR A 281 14.37 17.06 2.75
CA TYR A 281 13.47 16.67 3.83
C TYR A 281 13.72 15.22 4.29
N VAL A 282 13.81 14.26 3.37
CA VAL A 282 14.11 12.86 3.67
C VAL A 282 15.47 12.72 4.36
N LYS A 283 16.48 13.45 3.88
CA LYS A 283 17.82 13.47 4.48
C LYS A 283 17.77 13.98 5.93
N LYS A 284 17.03 15.07 6.19
CA LYS A 284 16.84 15.61 7.53
C LYS A 284 16.14 14.60 8.44
N MET A 285 15.01 14.03 8.02
CA MET A 285 14.29 13.02 8.80
C MET A 285 15.17 11.84 9.18
N ASN A 286 15.91 11.29 8.21
CA ASN A 286 16.83 10.17 8.47
C ASN A 286 17.93 10.56 9.47
N THR A 287 18.47 11.77 9.35
CA THR A 287 19.46 12.28 10.30
C THR A 287 18.87 12.37 11.71
N ASP A 288 17.68 12.91 11.85
CA ASP A 288 17.00 13.06 13.14
C ASP A 288 16.69 11.69 13.78
N VAL A 289 16.25 10.71 12.98
CA VAL A 289 16.02 9.32 13.43
C VAL A 289 17.31 8.68 13.91
N ILE A 290 18.40 8.75 13.13
CA ILE A 290 19.70 8.19 13.49
C ILE A 290 20.26 8.86 14.76
N LEU A 291 20.19 10.18 14.85
CA LEU A 291 20.64 10.93 16.03
C LEU A 291 19.80 10.60 17.27
N GLY A 292 18.49 10.38 17.11
CA GLY A 292 17.61 9.93 18.18
C GLY A 292 17.96 8.52 18.68
N ALA A 293 18.18 7.59 17.75
CA ALA A 293 18.59 6.22 18.06
C ALA A 293 19.96 6.17 18.75
N ASN A 294 20.94 6.93 18.24
CA ASN A 294 22.28 7.04 18.82
C ASN A 294 22.25 7.61 20.23
N ARG A 295 21.41 8.62 20.50
CA ARG A 295 21.22 9.17 21.86
C ARG A 295 20.71 8.10 22.83
N LYS A 296 19.68 7.35 22.43
CA LYS A 296 19.12 6.24 23.24
C LYS A 296 20.14 5.12 23.48
N MET A 297 20.89 4.73 22.45
CA MET A 297 21.91 3.70 22.59
C MET A 297 23.06 4.15 23.50
N ARG A 298 23.54 5.39 23.39
CA ARG A 298 24.60 5.93 24.28
C ARG A 298 24.19 5.94 25.76
N THR A 299 22.91 6.13 26.05
CA THR A 299 22.39 6.01 27.43
C THR A 299 22.19 4.56 27.88
N ALA A 300 21.95 3.63 26.96
CA ALA A 300 21.67 2.22 27.27
C ALA A 300 22.93 1.33 27.30
N ILE A 301 24.03 1.74 26.65
CA ILE A 301 25.29 0.98 26.63
C ILE A 301 25.93 1.00 28.03
N PRO A 302 26.16 -0.17 28.66
CA PRO A 302 26.88 -0.26 29.93
C PRO A 302 28.27 0.37 29.84
N GLU A 303 28.74 1.06 30.88
CA GLU A 303 30.02 1.81 30.85
C GLU A 303 31.21 0.99 30.35
N LYS A 304 31.27 -0.30 30.68
CA LYS A 304 32.33 -1.22 30.24
C LYS A 304 32.48 -1.36 28.71
N PHE A 305 31.48 -0.94 27.93
CA PHE A 305 31.49 -0.98 26.47
C PHE A 305 31.58 0.42 25.83
N LYS A 306 31.65 1.49 26.62
CA LYS A 306 31.91 2.84 26.10
C LYS A 306 33.41 2.97 25.87
N ILE A 307 33.84 2.75 24.62
CA ILE A 307 35.20 3.08 24.19
C ILE A 307 35.22 4.60 24.00
N TYR A 308 36.10 5.29 24.73
CA TYR A 308 36.30 6.74 24.68
C TYR A 308 36.86 7.19 23.33
#